data_AF-A0A540VDU6-F1
#
_entry.id   AF-A0A540VDU6-F1
#
_cell.length_a   1.000
_cell.length_b   1.000
_cell.length_c   1.000
_cell.angle_alpha   90.00
_cell.angle_beta   90.00
_cell.angle_gamma   90.00
#
_symmetry.space_group_name_H-M   'P 1'
#
loop_
_entity.id
_entity.type
_entity.pdbx_description
1 polymer ?
#
loop_
_entity_poly.entity_id
_entity_poly.type
_entity_poly.pdbx_seq_one_letter_code
_entity_poly.pdbx_strand_id
1 'polypeptide(L)'
;MKPRAIPPVIVPADVYDAIIDHAREGKPEEICGVVRGRGLEAYEAVRGRNVAPERIENYEVDPQTLLLQFKFEEAGDEMMGVYHSHPVSVAYPSATDAWNAHYPECIYFICSLEYDDRPALRAFMMTPAPLPVPVETLAQELAFYETRPNLFAYYQPAHRSVPPALLDVVAQVPLPFYVVFYRHEDGTTEGRVVSVAEFPIQRV
;
A
#
# COMPACT_ATOMS: atom_id res chain seq x y z
N MET A 1 -13.19 25.03 -6.65
CA MET A 1 -11.85 25.08 -6.01
C MET A 1 -10.90 24.25 -6.85
N LYS A 2 -9.71 24.75 -7.20
CA LYS A 2 -8.66 23.88 -7.74
C LYS A 2 -8.28 22.88 -6.64
N PRO A 3 -8.13 21.58 -6.93
CA PRO A 3 -7.63 20.63 -5.93
C PRO A 3 -6.28 21.15 -5.43
N ARG A 4 -6.11 21.21 -4.11
CA ARG A 4 -4.84 21.57 -3.49
C ARG A 4 -3.84 20.48 -3.87
N ALA A 5 -2.73 20.85 -4.51
CA ALA A 5 -1.70 19.88 -4.88
C ALA A 5 -1.21 19.16 -3.62
N ILE A 6 -1.11 17.83 -3.70
CA ILE A 6 -0.58 17.00 -2.62
C ILE A 6 0.91 17.35 -2.47
N PRO A 7 1.38 17.74 -1.27
CA PRO A 7 2.79 18.05 -1.04
C PRO A 7 3.68 16.81 -1.30
N PRO A 8 4.93 17.00 -1.75
CA PRO A 8 5.81 15.89 -1.99
C PRO A 8 6.32 15.26 -0.70
N VAL A 9 6.66 13.97 -0.79
CA VAL A 9 7.49 13.27 0.19
C VAL A 9 8.95 13.53 -0.15
N ILE A 10 9.69 14.14 0.78
CA ILE A 10 11.12 14.41 0.67
C ILE A 10 11.88 13.13 1.02
N VAL A 11 12.66 12.62 0.06
CA VAL A 11 13.42 11.37 0.22
C VAL A 11 14.89 11.64 -0.09
N PRO A 12 15.78 11.63 0.93
CA PRO A 12 17.21 11.72 0.71
C PRO A 12 17.74 10.64 -0.24
N ALA A 13 18.77 10.98 -1.01
CA ALA A 13 19.37 10.05 -1.97
C ALA A 13 19.78 8.70 -1.38
N ASP A 14 20.31 8.67 -0.16
CA ASP A 14 20.72 7.44 0.54
C ASP A 14 19.52 6.57 0.95
N VAL A 15 18.42 7.16 1.42
CA VAL A 15 17.15 6.44 1.69
C VAL A 15 16.59 5.86 0.39
N TYR A 16 16.57 6.66 -0.68
CA TYR A 16 16.07 6.25 -1.99
C TYR A 16 16.86 5.06 -2.54
N ASP A 17 18.19 5.17 -2.54
CA ASP A 17 19.09 4.15 -3.07
C ASP A 17 19.07 2.89 -2.17
N ALA A 18 18.98 3.04 -0.84
CA ALA A 18 18.88 1.90 0.09
C ALA A 18 17.63 1.03 -0.15
N ILE A 19 16.49 1.63 -0.48
CA ILE A 19 15.27 0.89 -0.83
C ILE A 19 15.45 0.14 -2.14
N ILE A 20 16.02 0.79 -3.16
CA ILE A 20 16.26 0.16 -4.47
C ILE A 20 17.26 -0.99 -4.37
N ASP A 21 18.35 -0.80 -3.63
CA ASP A 21 19.37 -1.81 -3.44
C ASP A 21 18.81 -3.02 -2.67
N HIS A 22 17.97 -2.78 -1.65
CA HIS A 22 17.27 -3.86 -0.97
C HIS A 22 16.36 -4.64 -1.93
N ALA A 23 15.58 -3.95 -2.78
CA ALA A 23 14.71 -4.58 -3.76
C ALA A 23 15.49 -5.45 -4.76
N ARG A 24 16.64 -4.94 -5.24
CA ARG A 24 17.51 -5.68 -6.16
C ARG A 24 18.10 -6.94 -5.54
N GLU A 25 18.54 -6.85 -4.29
CA GLU A 25 19.12 -7.98 -3.55
C GLU A 25 18.10 -9.08 -3.24
N GLY A 26 16.83 -8.71 -2.99
CA GLY A 26 15.79 -9.67 -2.62
C GLY A 26 15.04 -10.33 -3.78
N LYS A 27 15.13 -9.78 -5.01
CA LYS A 27 14.50 -10.36 -6.20
C LYS A 27 14.96 -11.84 -6.37
N PRO A 28 14.04 -12.81 -6.56
CA PRO A 28 12.66 -12.67 -7.05
C PRO A 28 11.57 -12.50 -6.00
N GLU A 29 11.89 -12.50 -4.70
CA GLU A 29 10.89 -12.27 -3.64
C GLU A 29 10.66 -10.76 -3.45
N GLU A 30 9.47 -10.41 -2.95
CA GLU A 30 9.22 -9.08 -2.39
C GLU A 30 10.06 -8.88 -1.13
N ILE A 31 10.74 -7.74 -1.03
CA ILE A 31 11.32 -7.27 0.22
C ILE A 31 10.34 -6.36 0.95
N CYS A 32 10.61 -6.09 2.22
CA CYS A 32 9.89 -5.07 2.97
C CYS A 32 10.76 -4.41 4.04
N GLY A 33 10.30 -3.29 4.57
CA GLY A 33 10.93 -2.60 5.68
C GLY A 33 10.14 -1.38 6.11
N VAL A 34 10.74 -0.57 6.97
CA VAL A 34 10.13 0.65 7.50
C VAL A 34 11.02 1.85 7.19
N VAL A 35 10.40 3.03 7.12
CA VAL A 35 11.07 4.31 6.93
C VAL A 35 10.88 5.14 8.20
N ARG A 36 11.99 5.50 8.83
CA ARG A 36 12.01 6.51 9.90
C ARG A 36 11.99 7.89 9.26
N GLY A 37 11.18 8.79 9.81
CA GLY A 37 11.05 10.15 9.31
C GLY A 37 10.17 11.00 10.21
N ARG A 38 9.73 12.15 9.70
CA ARG A 38 8.71 12.98 10.35
C ARG A 38 7.83 13.64 9.30
N GLY A 39 6.51 13.46 9.41
CA GLY A 39 5.58 14.02 8.44
C GLY A 39 5.85 13.52 7.01
N LEU A 40 6.35 14.40 6.13
CA LEU A 40 6.67 14.08 4.73
C LEU A 40 8.18 14.11 4.45
N GLU A 41 9.02 14.02 5.47
CA GLU A 41 10.48 13.98 5.33
C GLU A 41 11.05 12.65 5.86
N ALA A 42 11.63 11.85 4.95
CA ALA A 42 12.27 10.59 5.29
C ALA A 42 13.70 10.83 5.79
N TYR A 43 14.13 10.07 6.80
CA TYR A 43 15.47 10.15 7.38
C TYR A 43 16.28 8.88 7.15
N GLU A 44 15.65 7.71 7.22
CA GLU A 44 16.35 6.43 7.15
C GLU A 44 15.42 5.30 6.70
N ALA A 45 15.86 4.46 5.77
CA ALA A 45 15.19 3.20 5.43
C ALA A 45 15.82 2.05 6.23
N VAL A 46 15.02 1.36 7.04
CA VAL A 46 15.45 0.19 7.80
C VAL A 46 14.91 -1.07 7.14
N ARG A 47 15.80 -1.99 6.78
CA ARG A 47 15.45 -3.27 6.16
C ARG A 47 14.72 -4.16 7.18
N GLY A 48 13.55 -4.66 6.79
CA GLY A 48 12.84 -5.70 7.51
C GLY A 48 12.99 -7.05 6.82
N ARG A 49 12.54 -8.11 7.50
CA ARG A 49 12.41 -9.43 6.89
C ARG A 49 10.97 -9.64 6.45
N ASN A 50 10.78 -10.06 5.21
CA ASN A 50 9.49 -10.52 4.72
C ASN A 50 9.15 -11.89 5.34
N VAL A 51 8.13 -11.95 6.20
CA VAL A 51 7.68 -13.18 6.86
C VAL A 51 6.42 -13.79 6.24
N ALA A 52 5.92 -13.21 5.14
CA ALA A 52 4.79 -13.76 4.42
C ALA A 52 5.05 -15.21 3.96
N PRO A 53 4.02 -16.08 3.93
CA PRO A 53 4.14 -17.42 3.36
C PRO A 53 4.48 -17.40 1.86
N GLU A 54 3.84 -16.51 1.09
CA GLU A 54 3.99 -16.37 -0.37
C GLU A 54 4.78 -15.11 -0.72
N ARG A 55 6.10 -15.12 -0.47
CA ARG A 55 6.95 -13.91 -0.59
C ARG A 55 7.13 -13.38 -2.01
N ILE A 56 6.77 -14.15 -3.05
CA ILE A 56 6.95 -13.73 -4.45
C ILE A 56 6.01 -12.56 -4.83
N GLU A 57 4.84 -12.50 -4.21
CA GLU A 57 3.75 -11.57 -4.57
C GLU A 57 3.05 -10.98 -3.34
N ASN A 58 3.68 -11.08 -2.18
CA ASN A 58 3.16 -10.54 -0.93
C ASN A 58 4.29 -10.28 0.06
N TYR A 59 4.05 -9.31 0.95
CA TYR A 59 4.92 -9.04 2.07
C TYR A 59 4.18 -9.06 3.41
N GLU A 60 4.92 -9.37 4.45
CA GLU A 60 4.55 -9.13 5.85
C GLU A 60 5.83 -8.71 6.57
N VAL A 61 5.84 -7.50 7.14
CA VAL A 61 7.01 -7.00 7.86
C VAL A 61 7.13 -7.75 9.17
N ASP A 62 8.31 -8.30 9.45
CA ASP A 62 8.51 -9.01 10.71
C ASP A 62 8.23 -8.09 11.93
N PRO A 63 7.65 -8.64 13.02
CA PRO A 63 7.29 -7.84 14.19
C PRO A 63 8.48 -7.10 14.84
N GLN A 64 9.71 -7.62 14.75
CA GLN A 64 10.86 -6.97 15.38
C GLN A 64 11.21 -5.66 14.68
N THR A 65 11.07 -5.62 13.36
CA THR A 65 11.21 -4.40 12.56
C THR A 65 10.10 -3.40 12.87
N LEU A 66 8.85 -3.85 12.99
CA LEU A 66 7.72 -2.97 13.35
C LEU A 66 7.87 -2.35 14.74
N LEU A 67 8.42 -3.10 15.71
CA LEU A 67 8.70 -2.59 17.06
C LEU A 67 9.72 -1.44 17.10
N LEU A 68 10.44 -1.18 16.00
CA LEU A 68 11.32 0.00 15.90
C LEU A 68 10.54 1.32 15.99
N GLN A 69 9.23 1.31 15.72
CA GLN A 69 8.37 2.50 15.87
C GLN A 69 8.53 3.15 17.26
N PHE A 70 8.62 2.35 18.33
CA PHE A 70 8.77 2.88 19.69
C PHE A 70 10.12 3.55 19.91
N LYS A 71 11.19 3.03 19.28
CA LYS A 71 12.51 3.66 19.34
C LYS A 71 12.55 4.96 18.55
N PHE A 72 11.81 5.04 17.44
CA PHE A 72 11.68 6.26 16.66
C PHE A 72 10.95 7.32 17.47
N GLU A 73 9.84 6.96 18.12
CA GLU A 73 9.06 7.83 18.99
C GLU A 73 9.89 8.37 20.18
N GLU A 74 10.72 7.52 20.82
CA GLU A 74 11.64 7.95 21.89
C GLU A 74 12.64 9.02 21.42
N ALA A 75 13.02 9.01 20.14
CA ALA A 75 13.87 10.02 19.52
C ALA A 75 13.10 11.25 18.99
N GLY A 76 11.76 11.26 19.11
CA GLY A 76 10.88 12.30 18.57
C GLY A 76 10.58 12.17 17.08
N ASP A 77 10.89 11.01 16.49
CA ASP A 77 10.61 10.67 15.09
C ASP A 77 9.39 9.73 14.98
N GLU A 78 9.01 9.41 13.75
CA GLU A 78 7.86 8.57 13.42
C GLU A 78 8.32 7.37 12.59
N MET A 79 7.58 6.25 12.68
CA MET A 79 7.54 5.28 11.59
C MET A 79 6.74 5.92 10.45
N MET A 80 7.39 6.83 9.73
CA MET A 80 6.79 7.66 8.69
C MET A 80 6.26 6.82 7.52
N GLY A 81 6.86 5.66 7.27
CA GLY A 81 6.40 4.80 6.20
C GLY A 81 6.75 3.34 6.36
N VAL A 82 6.07 2.54 5.55
CA VAL A 82 6.37 1.14 5.27
C VAL A 82 6.79 1.07 3.80
N TYR A 83 7.77 0.26 3.46
CA TYR A 83 8.13 0.03 2.07
C TYR A 83 8.17 -1.44 1.72
N HIS A 84 7.87 -1.75 0.47
CA HIS A 84 8.04 -3.06 -0.12
C HIS A 84 8.42 -2.94 -1.61
N SER A 85 8.74 -4.06 -2.22
CA SER A 85 9.10 -4.11 -3.63
C SER A 85 8.13 -4.94 -4.45
N HIS A 86 7.88 -4.52 -5.68
CA HIS A 86 7.24 -5.32 -6.71
C HIS A 86 8.29 -5.83 -7.70
N PRO A 87 8.67 -7.13 -7.66
CA PRO A 87 9.79 -7.66 -8.44
C PRO A 87 9.58 -7.60 -9.95
N VAL A 88 8.33 -7.64 -10.41
CA VAL A 88 7.95 -7.75 -11.84
C VAL A 88 6.76 -6.88 -12.25
N SER A 89 6.17 -6.10 -11.34
CA SER A 89 4.98 -5.30 -11.60
C SER A 89 5.20 -3.83 -11.27
N VAL A 90 4.32 -2.96 -11.78
CA VAL A 90 4.39 -1.50 -11.62
C VAL A 90 4.44 -1.07 -10.15
N ALA A 91 5.03 0.09 -9.87
CA ALA A 91 5.04 0.71 -8.54
C ALA A 91 3.68 1.36 -8.23
N TYR A 92 2.63 0.57 -8.14
CA TYR A 92 1.30 1.02 -7.75
C TYR A 92 0.67 -0.03 -6.84
N PRO A 93 -0.08 0.34 -5.78
CA PRO A 93 -0.61 -0.63 -4.84
C PRO A 93 -1.42 -1.72 -5.52
N SER A 94 -1.16 -2.97 -5.18
CA SER A 94 -1.98 -4.12 -5.57
C SER A 94 -3.23 -4.22 -4.68
N ALA A 95 -4.14 -5.12 -5.03
CA ALA A 95 -5.27 -5.45 -4.15
C ALA A 95 -4.81 -6.11 -2.84
N THR A 96 -3.73 -6.89 -2.88
CA THR A 96 -3.13 -7.48 -1.68
C THR A 96 -2.51 -6.40 -0.80
N ASP A 97 -1.86 -5.39 -1.36
CA ASP A 97 -1.33 -4.24 -0.60
C ASP A 97 -2.46 -3.49 0.10
N ALA A 98 -3.56 -3.23 -0.61
CA ALA A 98 -4.73 -2.59 -0.03
C ALA A 98 -5.31 -3.40 1.14
N TRP A 99 -5.36 -4.73 1.03
CA TRP A 99 -5.77 -5.59 2.14
C TRP A 99 -4.81 -5.52 3.34
N ASN A 100 -3.51 -5.44 3.08
CA ASN A 100 -2.45 -5.36 4.09
C ASN A 100 -2.20 -3.93 4.61
N ALA A 101 -3.00 -2.93 4.20
CA ALA A 101 -2.86 -1.53 4.60
C ALA A 101 -3.31 -1.30 6.06
N HIS A 102 -2.56 -1.84 7.03
CA HIS A 102 -2.87 -1.79 8.46
C HIS A 102 -2.37 -0.53 9.19
N TYR A 103 -1.56 0.30 8.53
CA TYR A 103 -0.96 1.52 9.06
C TYR A 103 -1.44 2.74 8.26
N PRO A 104 -2.71 3.16 8.42
CA PRO A 104 -3.34 4.19 7.57
C PRO A 104 -2.67 5.57 7.65
N GLU A 105 -1.90 5.84 8.69
CA GLU A 105 -1.11 7.05 8.90
C GLU A 105 0.25 7.04 8.19
N CYS A 106 0.72 5.86 7.76
CA CYS A 106 2.02 5.69 7.11
C CYS A 106 1.97 5.99 5.62
N ILE A 107 3.10 6.46 5.08
CA ILE A 107 3.37 6.42 3.64
C ILE A 107 3.84 5.02 3.25
N TYR A 108 3.16 4.42 2.27
CA TYR A 108 3.54 3.17 1.64
C TYR A 108 4.41 3.44 0.42
N PHE A 109 5.70 3.13 0.52
CA PHE A 109 6.63 3.23 -0.60
C PHE A 109 6.69 1.90 -1.36
N ILE A 110 6.49 1.95 -2.68
CA ILE A 110 6.51 0.76 -3.53
C ILE A 110 7.66 0.90 -4.52
N CYS A 111 8.63 0.00 -4.43
CA CYS A 111 9.76 -0.08 -5.35
C CYS A 111 9.50 -1.13 -6.42
N SER A 112 9.25 -0.71 -7.65
CA SER A 112 9.09 -1.60 -8.79
C SER A 112 10.42 -1.91 -9.47
N LEU A 113 10.62 -3.20 -9.76
CA LEU A 113 11.66 -3.75 -10.64
C LEU A 113 11.04 -4.38 -11.90
N GLU A 114 9.89 -3.89 -12.37
CA GLU A 114 9.30 -4.30 -13.65
C GLU A 114 10.34 -4.19 -14.79
N TYR A 115 11.16 -3.14 -14.74
CA TYR A 115 12.34 -2.97 -15.58
C TYR A 115 13.58 -2.84 -14.70
N ASP A 116 14.46 -3.84 -14.71
CA ASP A 116 15.66 -3.90 -13.85
C ASP A 116 16.60 -2.69 -14.04
N ASP A 117 16.65 -2.14 -15.25
CA ASP A 117 17.47 -0.98 -15.61
C ASP A 117 16.86 0.37 -15.21
N ARG A 118 15.56 0.37 -14.86
CA ARG A 118 14.78 1.58 -14.53
C ARG A 118 13.87 1.32 -13.33
N PRO A 119 14.44 1.06 -12.14
CA PRO A 119 13.65 0.91 -10.92
C PRO A 119 12.82 2.16 -10.66
N ALA A 120 11.59 1.98 -10.20
CA ALA A 120 10.68 3.08 -9.89
C ALA A 120 10.22 3.00 -8.44
N LEU A 121 10.52 4.03 -7.65
CA LEU A 121 9.97 4.20 -6.31
C LEU A 121 8.81 5.20 -6.35
N ARG A 122 7.65 4.81 -5.81
CA ARG A 122 6.46 5.67 -5.68
C ARG A 122 5.92 5.61 -4.25
N ALA A 123 5.23 6.65 -3.82
CA ALA A 123 4.74 6.81 -2.45
C ALA A 123 3.21 6.98 -2.43
N PHE A 124 2.53 6.22 -1.59
CA PHE A 124 1.09 6.20 -1.50
C PHE A 124 0.61 6.26 -0.04
N MET A 125 -0.49 6.94 0.19
CA MET A 125 -1.28 6.74 1.40
C MET A 125 -2.44 5.82 1.05
N MET A 126 -2.55 4.71 1.77
CA MET A 126 -3.65 3.76 1.66
C MET A 126 -4.51 3.86 2.91
N THR A 127 -5.73 4.37 2.78
CA THR A 127 -6.61 4.63 3.92
C THR A 127 -7.82 3.70 3.87
N PRO A 128 -7.88 2.66 4.74
CA PRO A 128 -9.02 1.79 4.88
C PRO A 128 -10.21 2.50 5.54
N ALA A 129 -11.40 2.14 5.11
CA ALA A 129 -12.66 2.50 5.75
C ALA A 129 -13.62 1.29 5.72
N PRO A 130 -14.59 1.24 6.66
CA PRO A 130 -15.63 0.22 6.63
C PRO A 130 -16.42 0.26 5.31
N LEU A 131 -16.84 -0.90 4.83
CA LEU A 131 -17.78 -0.95 3.70
C LEU A 131 -19.18 -0.50 4.16
N PRO A 132 -19.78 0.50 3.50
CA PRO A 132 -21.13 0.96 3.86
C PRO A 132 -22.23 0.00 3.36
N VAL A 133 -21.88 -0.95 2.49
CA VAL A 133 -22.80 -1.92 1.87
C VAL A 133 -22.19 -3.32 2.00
N PRO A 134 -22.99 -4.38 2.28
CA PRO A 134 -22.50 -5.74 2.30
C PRO A 134 -21.84 -6.14 0.98
N VAL A 135 -20.76 -6.92 1.07
CA VAL A 135 -19.99 -7.40 -0.08
C VAL A 135 -20.86 -8.21 -1.02
N GLU A 136 -21.79 -9.00 -0.49
CA GLU A 136 -22.68 -9.87 -1.26
C GLU A 136 -23.61 -9.06 -2.17
N THR A 137 -24.04 -7.89 -1.71
CA THR A 137 -24.82 -6.94 -2.51
C THR A 137 -23.95 -6.38 -3.64
N LEU A 138 -22.73 -5.95 -3.32
CA LEU A 138 -21.80 -5.42 -4.33
C LEU A 138 -21.43 -6.48 -5.38
N ALA A 139 -21.26 -7.74 -4.96
CA ALA A 139 -20.87 -8.85 -5.83
C ALA A 139 -21.96 -9.26 -6.84
N GLN A 140 -23.20 -8.81 -6.67
CA GLN A 140 -24.27 -9.00 -7.67
C GLN A 140 -24.11 -8.07 -8.88
N GLU A 141 -23.44 -6.92 -8.71
CA GLU A 141 -23.30 -5.89 -9.73
C GLU A 141 -21.86 -5.68 -10.20
N LEU A 142 -20.88 -6.01 -9.37
CA LEU A 142 -19.46 -5.80 -9.64
C LEU A 142 -18.74 -7.12 -9.94
N ALA A 143 -17.89 -7.10 -10.95
CA ALA A 143 -17.00 -8.20 -11.26
C ALA A 143 -15.76 -8.16 -10.34
N PHE A 144 -15.86 -8.81 -9.19
CA PHE A 144 -14.71 -9.05 -8.32
C PHE A 144 -13.78 -10.11 -8.93
N TYR A 145 -12.48 -9.92 -8.80
CA TYR A 145 -11.48 -10.92 -9.14
C TYR A 145 -10.82 -11.45 -7.86
N GLU A 146 -10.44 -12.72 -7.88
CA GLU A 146 -9.66 -13.32 -6.79
C GLU A 146 -8.19 -12.96 -6.99
N THR A 147 -7.59 -12.28 -6.01
CA THR A 147 -6.18 -11.87 -6.07
C THR A 147 -5.26 -12.88 -5.37
N ARG A 148 -5.78 -13.58 -4.35
CA ARG A 148 -5.14 -14.67 -3.60
C ARG A 148 -6.25 -15.62 -3.13
N PRO A 149 -5.96 -16.87 -2.75
CA PRO A 149 -6.97 -17.79 -2.25
C PRO A 149 -7.87 -17.12 -1.21
N ASN A 150 -9.16 -17.05 -1.51
CA ASN A 150 -10.21 -16.44 -0.70
C ASN A 150 -10.16 -14.90 -0.53
N LEU A 151 -9.19 -14.20 -1.10
CA LEU A 151 -9.10 -12.75 -1.11
C LEU A 151 -9.56 -12.20 -2.46
N PHE A 152 -10.63 -11.42 -2.45
CA PHE A 152 -11.27 -10.87 -3.64
C PHE A 152 -11.17 -9.35 -3.65
N ALA A 153 -11.12 -8.78 -4.85
CA ALA A 153 -10.97 -7.35 -5.04
C ALA A 153 -11.73 -6.80 -6.25
N TYR A 154 -12.11 -5.53 -6.13
CA TYR A 154 -12.59 -4.68 -7.22
C TYR A 154 -11.85 -3.34 -7.12
N TYR A 155 -11.33 -2.84 -8.24
CA TYR A 155 -10.66 -1.54 -8.28
C TYR A 155 -11.50 -0.51 -9.02
N GLN A 156 -11.80 0.60 -8.35
CA GLN A 156 -12.45 1.77 -8.96
C GLN A 156 -11.40 2.85 -9.26
N PRO A 157 -10.96 3.00 -10.52
CA PRO A 157 -10.04 4.06 -10.87
C PRO A 157 -10.75 5.43 -10.93
N ALA A 158 -10.01 6.50 -10.71
CA ALA A 158 -10.55 7.87 -10.68
C ALA A 158 -11.14 8.36 -12.01
N HIS A 159 -10.71 7.79 -13.14
CA HIS A 159 -11.12 8.22 -14.48
C HIS A 159 -12.30 7.41 -15.06
N ARG A 160 -12.73 6.33 -14.39
CA ARG A 160 -13.87 5.51 -14.83
C ARG A 160 -15.15 5.98 -14.15
N SER A 161 -16.28 5.90 -14.87
CA SER A 161 -17.60 6.12 -14.29
C SER A 161 -17.83 5.19 -13.08
N VAL A 162 -18.45 5.73 -12.04
CA VAL A 162 -18.78 4.98 -10.82
C VAL A 162 -20.06 4.18 -11.07
N PRO A 163 -20.05 2.85 -10.90
CA PRO A 163 -21.26 2.02 -10.93
C PRO A 163 -22.29 2.46 -9.87
N PRO A 164 -23.60 2.33 -10.11
CA PRO A 164 -24.64 2.65 -9.12
C PRO A 164 -24.43 1.99 -7.75
N ALA A 165 -24.01 0.72 -7.71
CA ALA A 165 -23.67 0.01 -6.48
C ALA A 165 -22.60 0.68 -5.61
N LEU A 166 -21.77 1.56 -6.17
CA LEU A 166 -20.67 2.22 -5.46
C LEU A 166 -20.98 3.68 -5.06
N LEU A 167 -22.20 4.17 -5.28
CA LEU A 167 -22.57 5.56 -4.96
C LEU A 167 -22.40 5.88 -3.46
N ASP A 168 -22.81 4.98 -2.57
CA ASP A 168 -22.65 5.16 -1.12
C ASP A 168 -21.18 5.08 -0.67
N VAL A 169 -20.35 4.38 -1.45
CA VAL A 169 -18.90 4.26 -1.21
C VAL A 169 -18.19 5.55 -1.60
N VAL A 170 -18.40 6.06 -2.82
CA VAL A 170 -17.75 7.32 -3.28
C VAL A 170 -18.22 8.56 -2.54
N ALA A 171 -19.38 8.50 -1.88
CA ALA A 171 -19.85 9.57 -1.00
C ALA A 171 -18.98 9.72 0.26
N GLN A 172 -18.27 8.67 0.66
CA GLN A 172 -17.49 8.59 1.90
C GLN A 172 -15.99 8.40 1.66
N VAL A 173 -15.61 7.81 0.54
CA VAL A 173 -14.24 7.38 0.25
C VAL A 173 -13.77 7.99 -1.08
N PRO A 174 -12.64 8.71 -1.09
CA PRO A 174 -12.16 9.35 -2.31
C PRO A 174 -11.68 8.32 -3.33
N LEU A 175 -11.79 8.68 -4.60
CA LEU A 175 -11.21 7.94 -5.71
C LEU A 175 -9.70 8.18 -5.85
N PRO A 176 -8.94 7.22 -6.40
CA PRO A 176 -9.32 5.83 -6.64
C PRO A 176 -9.35 5.01 -5.34
N PHE A 177 -10.05 3.88 -5.36
CA PHE A 177 -10.05 2.94 -4.24
C PHE A 177 -10.15 1.48 -4.68
N TYR A 178 -9.78 0.59 -3.76
CA TYR A 178 -10.09 -0.84 -3.82
C TYR A 178 -11.28 -1.14 -2.91
N VAL A 179 -12.16 -2.03 -3.34
CA VAL A 179 -13.03 -2.80 -2.44
C VAL A 179 -12.40 -4.18 -2.34
N VAL A 180 -12.01 -4.58 -1.13
CA VAL A 180 -11.36 -5.87 -0.87
C VAL A 180 -12.12 -6.62 0.20
N PHE A 181 -12.22 -7.93 0.06
CA PHE A 181 -12.79 -8.79 1.10
C PHE A 181 -12.17 -10.17 1.12
N TYR A 182 -12.07 -10.73 2.31
CA TYR A 182 -11.70 -12.12 2.53
C TYR A 182 -12.96 -12.96 2.77
N ARG A 183 -13.00 -14.16 2.21
CA ARG A 183 -14.07 -15.14 2.42
C ARG A 183 -13.56 -16.29 3.30
N HIS A 184 -14.10 -16.43 4.49
CA HIS A 184 -13.73 -17.53 5.39
C HIS A 184 -14.34 -18.85 4.92
N GLU A 185 -13.77 -19.96 5.38
CA GLU A 185 -14.26 -21.32 5.07
C GLU A 185 -15.69 -21.57 5.56
N ASP A 186 -16.11 -20.87 6.61
CA ASP A 186 -17.48 -20.92 7.16
C ASP A 186 -18.50 -20.11 6.34
N GLY A 187 -18.06 -19.46 5.25
CA GLY A 187 -18.88 -18.65 4.35
C GLY A 187 -19.05 -17.20 4.79
N THR A 188 -18.51 -16.79 5.94
CA THR A 188 -18.52 -15.38 6.35
C THR A 188 -17.55 -14.55 5.50
N THR A 189 -17.83 -13.25 5.38
CA THR A 189 -16.96 -12.31 4.66
C THR A 189 -16.53 -11.17 5.57
N GLU A 190 -15.26 -10.77 5.43
CA GLU A 190 -14.72 -9.56 6.05
C GLU A 190 -14.24 -8.65 4.93
N GLY A 191 -14.87 -7.47 4.79
CA GLY A 191 -14.59 -6.55 3.70
C GLY A 191 -14.31 -5.12 4.17
N ARG A 192 -13.52 -4.42 3.38
CA ARG A 192 -13.20 -3.00 3.57
C ARG A 192 -13.03 -2.30 2.22
N VAL A 193 -13.14 -0.99 2.24
CA VAL A 193 -12.76 -0.14 1.10
C VAL A 193 -11.47 0.60 1.47
N VAL A 194 -10.55 0.74 0.52
CA VAL A 194 -9.23 1.34 0.75
C VAL A 194 -8.98 2.38 -0.32
N SER A 195 -9.04 3.66 0.07
CA SER A 195 -8.66 4.75 -0.83
C SER A 195 -7.16 4.81 -1.02
N VAL A 196 -6.73 5.24 -2.21
CA VAL A 196 -5.32 5.35 -2.58
C VAL A 196 -5.03 6.77 -3.03
N ALA A 197 -4.13 7.46 -2.32
CA ALA A 197 -3.65 8.78 -2.69
C ALA A 197 -2.13 8.72 -2.95
N GLU A 198 -1.70 9.14 -4.14
CA GLU A 198 -0.28 9.21 -4.47
C GLU A 198 0.34 10.54 -4.02
N PHE A 199 1.53 10.44 -3.42
CA PHE A 199 2.36 11.59 -3.07
C PHE A 199 3.57 11.62 -4.02
N PRO A 200 3.86 12.76 -4.67
CA PRO A 200 5.06 12.86 -5.49
C PRO A 200 6.31 12.73 -4.61
N ILE A 201 7.32 12.00 -5.08
CA ILE A 201 8.61 11.93 -4.40
C ILE A 201 9.50 13.07 -4.89
N GLN A 202 10.07 13.83 -3.95
CA GLN A 202 11.15 14.78 -4.20
C GLN A 202 12.44 14.22 -3.63
N ARG A 203 13.34 13.80 -4.52
CA ARG A 203 14.67 13.34 -4.14
C ARG A 203 15.56 14.55 -3.80
N VAL A 204 16.25 14.50 -2.67
CA VAL A 204 17.17 15.56 -2.18
C VAL A 204 18.57 15.04 -1.89
#